data_AF-A0A417HR30-F1
#
_entry.id   AF-A0A417HR30-F1
#
_cell.length_a   1.000
_cell.length_b   1.000
_cell.length_c   1.000
_cell.angle_alpha   90.00
_cell.angle_beta   90.00
_cell.angle_gamma   90.00
#
_symmetry.space_group_name_H-M   'P 1'
#
loop_
_entity.id
_entity.type
_entity.pdbx_description
1 polymer ?
#
loop_
_entity_poly.entity_id
_entity_poly.type
_entity_poly.pdbx_seq_one_letter_code
_entity_poly.pdbx_strand_id
1 'polypeptide(L)' 'MKYLSIAQTAERWGISTRRIQILCGEGRVPGAIRIGTVWGIPEDAEKPADARIKNGRYIKKPVENEK' A
#
# COMPACT_ATOMS: atom_id res chain seq x y z
N MET A 1 1.58 -8.15 -16.09
CA MET A 1 1.72 -7.16 -15.01
C MET A 1 0.40 -6.44 -14.83
N LYS A 2 -0.30 -6.69 -13.71
CA LYS A 2 -1.50 -5.94 -13.33
C LYS A 2 -1.10 -4.85 -12.34
N TYR A 3 -1.56 -3.63 -12.60
CA TYR A 3 -1.43 -2.51 -11.67
C TYR A 3 -2.77 -2.27 -11.01
N LEU A 4 -2.76 -2.21 -9.70
CA LEU A 4 -3.87 -1.78 -8.89
C LEU A 4 -3.84 -0.26 -8.77
N SER A 5 -5.03 0.32 -8.71
CA SER A 5 -5.20 1.71 -8.33
C SER A 5 -4.84 1.92 -6.84
N ILE A 6 -4.59 3.17 -6.46
CA ILE A 6 -4.37 3.55 -5.06
C ILE A 6 -5.55 3.12 -4.19
N ALA A 7 -6.79 3.23 -4.69
CA ALA A 7 -7.99 2.86 -3.94
C ALA A 7 -8.07 1.35 -3.68
N GLN A 8 -7.84 0.52 -4.71
CA GLN A 8 -7.80 -0.94 -4.55
C GLN A 8 -6.66 -1.38 -3.62
N THR A 9 -5.51 -0.72 -3.74
CA THR A 9 -4.36 -1.00 -2.87
C THR A 9 -4.65 -0.56 -1.43
N ALA A 10 -5.41 0.53 -1.23
CA ALA A 10 -5.83 1.03 0.08
C ALA A 10 -6.71 0.02 0.81
N GLU A 11 -7.68 -0.55 0.09
CA GLU A 11 -8.54 -1.61 0.62
C GLU A 11 -7.72 -2.87 0.95
N ARG A 12 -6.88 -3.34 0.01
CA ARG A 12 -6.06 -4.54 0.18
C ARG A 12 -5.07 -4.44 1.35
N TRP A 13 -4.43 -3.29 1.54
CA TRP A 13 -3.47 -3.06 2.62
C TRP A 13 -4.11 -2.55 3.92
N GLY A 14 -5.40 -2.22 3.89
CA GLY A 14 -6.14 -1.64 5.01
C GLY A 14 -5.60 -0.29 5.47
N ILE A 15 -5.07 0.53 4.56
CA ILE A 15 -4.51 1.86 4.85
C ILE A 15 -5.14 2.92 3.97
N SER A 16 -5.07 4.19 4.38
CA SER A 16 -5.61 5.28 3.57
C SER A 16 -4.82 5.49 2.27
N THR A 17 -5.51 5.94 1.22
CA THR A 17 -4.90 6.31 -0.07
C THR A 17 -3.77 7.32 0.09
N ARG A 18 -3.92 8.28 1.01
CA ARG A 18 -2.88 9.26 1.37
C ARG A 18 -1.62 8.58 1.92
N ARG A 19 -1.77 7.53 2.75
CA ARG A 19 -0.62 6.79 3.28
C ARG A 19 0.12 6.06 2.16
N ILE A 20 -0.61 5.51 1.20
CA ILE A 20 -0.03 4.87 0.02
C ILE A 20 0.76 5.88 -0.82
N GLN A 21 0.19 7.05 -1.11
CA GLN A 21 0.90 8.10 -1.86
C GLN A 21 2.22 8.49 -1.19
N ILE A 22 2.21 8.59 0.15
CA ILE A 22 3.44 8.84 0.93
C ILE A 22 4.42 7.68 0.76
N LEU A 23 3.99 6.42 0.90
CA LEU A 23 4.88 5.25 0.73
C LEU A 23 5.48 5.16 -0.68
N CYS A 24 4.68 5.45 -1.71
CA CYS A 24 5.15 5.51 -3.08
C CYS A 24 6.13 6.68 -3.31
N GLY A 25 5.84 7.86 -2.74
CA GLY A 25 6.73 9.02 -2.79
C GLY A 25 8.03 8.85 -2.00
N GLU A 26 7.99 8.09 -0.91
CA GLU A 26 9.16 7.68 -0.12
C GLU A 26 9.95 6.54 -0.80
N GLY A 27 9.50 6.02 -1.95
CA GLY A 27 10.17 4.92 -2.66
C GLY A 27 10.11 3.58 -1.93
N ARG A 28 9.17 3.41 -0.99
CA ARG A 28 9.04 2.19 -0.16
C ARG A 28 8.20 1.10 -0.80
N VAL A 29 7.55 1.40 -1.94
CA VAL A 29 6.74 0.45 -2.70
C VAL A 29 7.51 0.08 -3.97
N PRO A 30 8.10 -1.12 -4.05
CA PRO A 30 8.84 -1.55 -5.23
C PRO A 30 7.89 -1.67 -6.43
N GLY A 31 8.31 -1.11 -7.56
CA GLY A 31 7.53 -1.12 -8.80
C GLY A 31 6.33 -0.17 -8.83
N ALA A 32 6.12 0.66 -7.81
CA ALA A 32 5.15 1.74 -7.89
C ALA A 32 5.56 2.76 -8.95
N ILE A 33 4.66 3.04 -9.89
CA ILE A 33 4.87 4.00 -10.97
C ILE A 33 3.89 5.16 -10.82
N ARG A 34 4.35 6.37 -11.11
CA ARG A 34 3.50 7.55 -11.13
C ARG A 34 3.02 7.80 -12.56
N ILE A 35 1.71 7.65 -12.78
CA ILE A 35 1.04 7.91 -14.04
C ILE A 35 0.28 9.23 -13.89
N GLY A 36 0.95 10.34 -14.23
CA GLY A 36 0.42 11.69 -14.04
C GLY A 36 0.20 12.07 -12.57
N THR A 37 -1.06 12.23 -12.18
CA THR A 37 -1.48 12.52 -10.78
C THR A 37 -1.76 11.27 -9.95
N VAL A 38 -1.81 10.10 -10.58
CA VAL A 38 -2.19 8.84 -9.94
C VAL A 38 -0.96 7.92 -9.83
N TRP A 39 -0.95 7.07 -8.80
CA TRP A 39 0.04 6.02 -8.64
C TRP A 39 -0.55 4.68 -9.09
N GLY A 40 0.17 3.98 -9.96
CA GLY A 40 -0.07 2.58 -10.30
C GLY A 40 0.83 1.72 -9.42
N ILE A 41 0.23 0.81 -8.66
CA ILE A 41 0.97 -0.08 -7.76
C ILE A 41 0.83 -1.50 -8.30
N PRO A 42 1.94 -2.22 -8.51
CA PRO A 42 1.85 -3.58 -9.02
C PRO A 42 1.11 -4.45 -8.00
N GLU A 43 0.29 -5.37 -8.49
CA GLU A 43 -0.41 -6.37 -7.65
C GLU A 43 0.55 -7.20 -6.80
N ASP A 44 1.78 -7.40 -7.28
CA ASP A 44 2.86 -8.09 -6.57
C ASP A 44 3.53 -7.25 -5.46
N ALA A 45 3.20 -5.95 -5.36
CA ALA A 45 3.74 -5.14 -4.28
C ALA A 45 3.10 -5.54 -2.94
N GLU A 46 3.91 -6.09 -2.05
CA GLU A 46 3.52 -6.30 -0.67
C GLU A 46 3.58 -5.00 0.14
N LYS A 47 2.76 -4.92 1.18
CA LYS A 47 2.73 -3.77 2.09
C LYS A 47 4.09 -3.63 2.77
N PRO A 48 4.81 -2.51 2.58
CA PRO A 48 6.09 -2.32 3.24
C PRO A 48 5.89 -2.28 4.75
N ALA A 49 6.81 -2.89 5.50
CA ALA A 49 6.77 -2.90 6.96
C ALA A 49 6.66 -1.47 7.50
N ASP A 50 5.66 -1.16 8.34
CA ASP A 50 5.51 0.22 8.82
C ASP A 50 6.66 0.57 9.78
N ALA A 51 7.58 1.45 9.35
CA ALA A 51 8.77 1.84 10.10
C ALA A 51 8.45 2.58 11.41
N ARG A 52 7.18 2.92 11.66
CA ARG A 52 6.71 3.48 12.94
C ARG A 52 6.54 2.42 14.02
N ILE A 53 6.45 1.14 13.66
CA ILE A 53 6.24 0.05 14.61
C ILE A 53 7.60 -0.38 15.19
N LYS A 54 8.05 0.27 16.27
CA LYS A 54 9.18 -0.24 17.09
C LYS A 54 8.77 -1.40 18.01
N ASN A 55 7.51 -1.44 18.47
CA ASN A 55 7.07 -2.32 19.58
C ASN A 55 5.78 -3.13 19.28
N GLY A 56 5.49 -3.47 18.02
CA GLY A 56 4.39 -4.39 17.66
C GLY A 56 2.94 -3.95 17.97
N ARG A 57 2.72 -2.82 18.67
CA ARG A 57 1.39 -2.40 19.18
C ARG A 57 0.37 -2.00 18.10
N TYR A 58 0.79 -1.72 16.86
CA TYR A 58 -0.06 -1.22 15.78
C TYR A 58 -0.06 -2.12 14.54
N ILE A 59 -0.10 -3.44 14.74
CA ILE A 59 -0.41 -4.37 13.64
C ILE A 59 -1.93 -4.45 13.54
N LYS A 60 -2.54 -3.62 12.68
CA LYS A 60 -3.89 -3.90 12.21
C LYS A 60 -3.81 -5.17 11.36
N LYS A 61 -4.34 -6.29 11.87
CA LYS A 61 -4.48 -7.52 11.09
C LYS A 61 -5.29 -7.20 9.83
N PRO A 62 -4.87 -7.68 8.65
CA PRO A 62 -5.71 -7.59 7.47
C PRO A 62 -7.00 -8.36 7.77
N VAL A 63 -8.14 -7.69 7.58
CA VAL A 63 -9.45 -8.33 7.72
C VAL A 63 -9.63 -9.16 6.45
N GLU A 64 -9.54 -10.48 6.59
CA GLU A 64 -9.87 -11.44 5.52
C GLU A 64 -11.37 -11.28 5.21
N ASN A 65 -11.68 -10.57 4.13
CA ASN A 65 -13.03 -10.58 3.56
C ASN A 65 -13.12 -11.78 2.63
N GLU A 66 -13.58 -12.89 3.18
CA GLU A 66 -14.11 -14.03 2.46
C GLU A 66 -15.47 -13.67 1.86
N LYS A 67 -15.59 -13.75 0.53
CA LYS A 67 -16.82 -14.17 -0.17
C LYS A 67 -16.57 -14.44 -1.65
#